data_AF-A0A1W2G9H1-F1
#
_entry.id   AF-A0A1W2G9H1-F1
#
_cell.length_a   1.000
_cell.length_b   1.000
_cell.length_c   1.000
_cell.angle_alpha   90.00
_cell.angle_beta   90.00
_cell.angle_gamma   90.00
#
_symmetry.space_group_name_H-M   'P 1'
#
loop_
_entity.id
_entity.type
_entity.pdbx_description
1 polymer ?
#
loop_
_entity_poly.entity_id
_entity_poly.type
_entity_poly.pdbx_seq_one_letter_code
_entity_poly.pdbx_strand_id
1 'polypeptide(L)'
;MRRLKLLLFVLLYLLLGKVSVSAQETILSGGGEVSSSSGSLSYSVGQLLSTSSVSANGSVTSGVQQVYKIEVITGTQQNDILLDLQISAYPNPVINFLTIKADLQTDPLTVNVFDLNGTLLKSVMVENSAGIVPMEDLAEAIYLVEVSKRKKKLKSFRIIKQ
;
A
#
# COMPACT_ATOMS: atom_id res chain seq x y z
N MET A 1 4.20 -61.81 -33.03
CA MET A 1 4.77 -60.50 -33.47
C MET A 1 3.78 -59.34 -33.48
N ARG A 2 2.51 -59.51 -33.89
CA ARG A 2 1.51 -58.42 -33.96
C ARG A 2 1.13 -57.80 -32.60
N ARG A 3 0.92 -58.61 -31.55
CA ARG A 3 0.57 -58.14 -30.19
C ARG A 3 1.72 -57.41 -29.49
N LEU A 4 2.96 -57.80 -29.75
CA LEU A 4 4.16 -57.15 -29.21
C LEU A 4 4.35 -55.75 -29.79
N LYS A 5 4.12 -55.57 -31.10
CA LYS A 5 4.14 -54.25 -31.75
C LYS A 5 3.04 -53.33 -31.22
N LEU A 6 1.85 -53.87 -30.92
CA LEU A 6 0.74 -53.10 -30.35
C LEU A 6 1.07 -52.62 -28.92
N LEU A 7 1.62 -53.50 -28.09
CA LEU A 7 2.08 -53.17 -26.74
C LEU A 7 3.18 -52.10 -26.75
N LEU A 8 4.13 -52.20 -27.69
CA LEU A 8 5.18 -51.20 -27.86
C LEU A 8 4.62 -49.82 -28.25
N PHE A 9 3.58 -49.80 -29.08
CA PHE A 9 2.92 -48.57 -29.51
C PHE A 9 2.14 -47.89 -28.37
N VAL A 10 1.45 -48.69 -27.54
CA VAL A 10 0.75 -48.20 -26.35
C VAL A 10 1.74 -47.65 -25.32
N LEU A 11 2.87 -48.34 -25.11
CA LEU A 11 3.92 -47.90 -24.21
C LEU A 11 4.54 -46.57 -24.67
N LEU A 12 4.81 -46.44 -25.97
CA LEU A 12 5.34 -45.20 -26.56
C LEU A 12 4.37 -44.02 -26.39
N TYR A 13 3.07 -44.25 -26.59
CA TYR A 13 2.04 -43.22 -26.39
C TYR A 13 1.97 -42.76 -24.92
N LEU A 14 2.10 -43.69 -23.97
CA LEU A 14 2.10 -43.38 -22.54
C LEU A 14 3.33 -42.56 -22.11
N LEU A 15 4.47 -42.77 -22.77
CA LEU A 15 5.74 -42.05 -22.53
C LEU A 15 5.74 -40.63 -23.11
N LEU A 16 5.01 -40.38 -24.20
CA LEU A 16 4.92 -39.07 -24.85
C LEU A 16 3.83 -38.15 -24.25
N GLY A 17 2.94 -38.69 -23.41
CA GLY A 17 1.71 -38.02 -22.95
C GLY A 17 1.85 -36.99 -21.82
N LYS A 18 3.06 -36.54 -21.46
CA LYS A 18 3.24 -35.55 -20.37
C LYS A 18 3.99 -34.31 -20.86
N VAL A 19 3.31 -33.48 -21.63
CA VAL A 19 3.75 -32.10 -21.87
C VAL A 19 3.10 -31.22 -20.81
N SER A 20 3.85 -30.85 -19.77
CA SER A 20 3.43 -29.83 -18.81
C SER A 20 3.53 -28.48 -19.49
N VAL A 21 2.38 -27.89 -19.83
CA VAL A 21 2.31 -26.50 -20.30
C VAL A 21 2.39 -25.60 -19.07
N SER A 22 3.48 -24.84 -18.94
CA SER A 22 3.53 -23.73 -17.99
C SER A 22 2.84 -22.53 -18.63
N ALA A 23 1.69 -22.13 -18.07
CA ALA A 23 1.10 -20.83 -18.33
C ALA A 23 1.71 -19.78 -17.39
N GLN A 24 1.83 -18.55 -17.85
CA GLN A 24 2.31 -17.43 -17.04
C GLN A 24 1.15 -16.93 -16.16
N GLU A 25 1.35 -16.88 -14.85
CA GLU A 25 0.41 -16.24 -13.92
C GLU A 25 0.91 -14.83 -13.59
N THR A 26 0.03 -13.84 -13.68
CA THR A 26 0.34 -12.45 -13.32
C THR A 26 -0.73 -11.89 -12.40
N ILE A 27 -0.34 -10.98 -11.50
CA ILE A 27 -1.27 -10.27 -10.62
C ILE A 27 -1.93 -9.16 -11.44
N LEU A 28 -3.15 -9.44 -11.91
CA LEU A 28 -3.95 -8.48 -12.66
C LEU A 28 -4.77 -7.60 -11.71
N SER A 29 -4.87 -6.31 -12.03
CA SER A 29 -5.83 -5.41 -11.38
C SER A 29 -7.26 -5.65 -11.90
N GLY A 30 -7.40 -6.30 -13.06
CA GLY A 30 -8.65 -6.78 -13.65
C GLY A 30 -8.40 -7.58 -14.94
N GLY A 31 -9.38 -8.35 -15.38
CA GLY A 31 -9.26 -9.15 -16.61
C GLY A 31 -10.52 -9.97 -16.86
N GLY A 32 -10.61 -10.59 -18.04
CA GLY A 32 -11.76 -11.43 -18.38
C GLY A 32 -11.66 -12.08 -19.75
N GLU A 33 -12.59 -12.98 -20.03
CA GLU A 33 -12.75 -13.63 -21.32
C GLU A 33 -14.10 -13.24 -21.91
N VAL A 34 -14.10 -12.85 -23.19
CA VAL A 34 -15.30 -12.62 -23.97
C VAL A 34 -15.36 -13.71 -25.03
N SER A 35 -16.39 -14.54 -24.95
CA SER A 35 -16.64 -15.61 -25.92
C SER A 35 -17.87 -15.30 -26.76
N SER A 36 -17.75 -15.53 -28.07
CA SER A 36 -18.84 -15.50 -29.03
C SER A 36 -18.81 -16.76 -29.90
N SER A 37 -19.86 -16.99 -30.68
CA SER A 37 -19.91 -18.10 -31.66
C SER A 37 -18.83 -18.00 -32.74
N SER A 38 -18.19 -16.84 -32.89
CA SER A 38 -17.11 -16.58 -33.85
C SER A 38 -15.69 -16.63 -33.26
N GLY A 39 -15.55 -16.82 -31.94
CA GLY A 39 -14.25 -16.97 -31.27
C GLY A 39 -14.26 -16.48 -29.82
N SER A 40 -13.14 -16.70 -29.12
CA SER A 40 -12.93 -16.13 -27.79
C SER A 40 -11.76 -15.14 -27.79
N LEU A 41 -11.90 -14.11 -26.97
CA LEU A 41 -10.87 -13.09 -26.73
C LEU A 41 -10.69 -12.95 -25.23
N SER A 42 -9.45 -13.13 -24.79
CA SER A 42 -9.05 -12.89 -23.40
C SER A 42 -8.34 -11.54 -23.29
N TYR A 43 -8.68 -10.75 -22.27
CA TYR A 43 -8.04 -9.47 -21.99
C TYR A 43 -7.63 -9.34 -20.52
N SER A 44 -6.65 -8.49 -20.27
CA SER A 44 -6.02 -8.32 -18.96
C SER A 44 -5.67 -6.84 -18.76
N VAL A 45 -5.91 -6.33 -17.55
CA VAL A 45 -5.69 -4.94 -17.12
C VAL A 45 -4.82 -4.96 -15.86
N GLY A 46 -3.59 -4.46 -15.97
CA GLY A 46 -2.59 -4.50 -14.90
C GLY A 46 -1.16 -4.53 -15.44
N GLN A 47 -0.17 -4.77 -14.59
CA GLN A 47 1.23 -4.90 -15.02
C GLN A 47 1.45 -6.24 -15.73
N LEU A 48 1.68 -6.19 -17.03
CA LEU A 48 1.75 -7.37 -17.90
C LEU A 48 3.08 -8.14 -17.84
N LEU A 49 4.14 -7.53 -17.28
CA LEU A 49 5.51 -8.07 -17.28
C LEU A 49 6.14 -7.98 -15.89
N SER A 50 6.48 -9.13 -15.32
CA SER A 50 7.42 -9.25 -14.19
C SER A 50 8.50 -10.25 -14.57
N THR A 51 9.67 -9.76 -15.00
CA THR A 51 10.83 -10.60 -15.29
C THR A 51 11.77 -10.56 -14.09
N SER A 52 11.96 -11.70 -13.45
CA SER A 52 12.92 -11.85 -12.34
C SER A 52 14.20 -12.50 -12.85
N SER A 53 15.26 -11.71 -12.93
CA SER A 53 16.60 -12.19 -13.26
C SER A 53 17.30 -12.58 -11.97
N VAL A 54 17.55 -13.88 -11.77
CA VAL A 54 18.23 -14.40 -10.59
C VAL A 54 19.69 -14.68 -10.93
N SER A 55 20.62 -14.16 -10.13
CA SER A 55 22.04 -14.48 -10.19
C SER A 55 22.55 -14.91 -8.81
N ALA A 56 23.74 -15.53 -8.76
CA ALA A 56 24.34 -15.99 -7.50
C ALA A 56 24.56 -14.86 -6.46
N ASN A 57 24.57 -13.60 -6.90
CA ASN A 57 24.76 -12.41 -6.05
C ASN A 57 23.46 -11.65 -5.74
N GLY A 58 22.29 -12.17 -6.15
CA GLY A 58 20.99 -11.56 -5.87
C GLY A 58 19.99 -11.69 -7.01
N SER A 59 18.72 -11.37 -6.73
CA SER A 59 17.62 -11.35 -7.70
C SER A 59 17.17 -9.93 -7.99
N VAL A 60 16.96 -9.61 -9.26
CA VAL A 60 16.34 -8.36 -9.70
C VAL A 60 15.00 -8.67 -10.36
N THR A 61 13.92 -8.21 -9.74
CA THR A 61 12.56 -8.32 -10.28
C THR A 61 12.20 -7.02 -11.00
N SER A 62 11.95 -7.09 -12.30
CA SER A 62 11.48 -5.94 -13.08
C SER A 62 9.99 -5.71 -12.79
N GLY A 63 9.62 -4.50 -12.38
CA GLY A 63 8.22 -4.09 -12.26
C GLY A 63 8.03 -2.58 -12.12
N VAL A 64 6.78 -2.12 -12.04
CA VAL A 64 6.48 -0.70 -11.87
C VAL A 64 6.68 -0.33 -10.42
N GLN A 65 7.66 0.54 -10.15
CA GLN A 65 7.82 1.13 -8.82
C GLN A 65 6.66 2.10 -8.58
N GLN A 66 5.69 1.69 -7.76
CA GLN A 66 4.65 2.61 -7.29
C GLN A 66 5.31 3.65 -6.39
N VAL A 67 5.29 4.92 -6.83
CA VAL A 67 5.72 6.04 -5.98
C VAL A 67 4.79 6.10 -4.78
N TYR A 68 5.33 5.82 -3.59
CA TYR A 68 4.64 6.08 -2.34
C TYR A 68 4.59 7.59 -2.13
N LYS A 69 3.53 8.23 -2.61
CA LYS A 69 3.29 9.65 -2.36
C LYS A 69 2.70 9.82 -0.96
N ILE A 70 3.37 10.63 -0.14
CA ILE A 70 2.84 11.06 1.15
C ILE A 70 1.81 12.14 0.84
N GLU A 71 0.54 11.76 0.82
CA GLU A 71 -0.56 12.71 0.62
C GLU A 71 -0.95 13.32 1.96
N VAL A 72 -0.91 14.64 2.04
CA VAL A 72 -1.60 15.38 3.09
C VAL A 72 -3.09 15.27 2.76
N ILE A 73 -3.83 14.50 3.55
CA ILE A 73 -5.29 14.46 3.44
C ILE A 73 -5.80 15.79 4.05
N THR A 74 -5.97 16.81 3.21
CA THR A 74 -6.65 18.05 3.58
C THR A 74 -8.14 17.74 3.77
N GLY A 75 -8.68 18.11 4.94
CA GLY A 75 -10.06 17.88 5.31
C GLY A 75 -11.04 18.49 4.31
N THR A 76 -12.14 17.77 4.08
CA THR A 76 -13.25 18.13 3.21
C THR A 76 -13.88 19.47 3.60
N GLN A 77 -14.22 20.24 2.56
CA GLN A 77 -14.86 21.55 2.53
C GLN A 77 -15.74 21.92 3.73
N GLN A 78 -15.44 23.06 4.36
CA GLN A 78 -16.43 24.12 4.56
C GLN A 78 -15.68 25.43 4.80
N ASN A 79 -15.99 26.43 3.97
CA ASN A 79 -15.63 27.85 4.11
C ASN A 79 -15.27 28.24 5.54
N ASP A 80 -14.02 28.61 5.75
CA ASP A 80 -13.56 29.64 6.70
C ASP A 80 -12.03 29.53 6.76
N ILE A 81 -11.36 30.36 5.97
CA ILE A 81 -10.07 31.02 6.27
C ILE A 81 -9.13 30.17 7.15
N LEU A 82 -8.60 29.07 6.60
CA LEU A 82 -7.41 28.39 7.14
C LEU A 82 -6.42 28.08 6.00
N LEU A 83 -6.45 28.92 4.95
CA LEU A 83 -5.32 29.02 4.03
C LEU A 83 -4.12 29.51 4.86
N ASP A 84 -3.02 28.77 4.83
CA ASP A 84 -1.71 29.04 5.47
C ASP A 84 -1.43 28.63 6.92
N LEU A 85 -2.24 27.78 7.57
CA LEU A 85 -1.73 27.16 8.80
C LEU A 85 -0.66 26.10 8.46
N GLN A 86 0.61 26.51 8.54
CA GLN A 86 1.79 25.65 8.33
C GLN A 86 1.94 24.65 9.49
N ILE A 87 1.05 23.66 9.56
CA ILE A 87 1.21 22.52 10.46
C ILE A 87 2.08 21.46 9.79
N SER A 88 3.12 21.02 10.49
CA SER A 88 4.03 19.94 10.08
C SER A 88 4.17 18.90 11.20
N ALA A 89 4.45 17.66 10.80
CA ALA A 89 4.66 16.52 11.70
C ALA A 89 5.96 15.80 11.32
N TYR A 90 6.92 15.69 12.25
CA TYR A 90 8.23 15.08 12.01
C TYR A 90 8.84 14.48 13.29
N PRO A 91 9.77 13.51 13.20
CA PRO A 91 10.18 12.84 11.98
C PRO A 91 9.11 11.87 11.47
N ASN A 92 9.17 11.55 10.18
CA ASN A 92 8.41 10.46 9.56
C ASN A 92 9.36 9.72 8.62
N PRO A 93 9.82 8.50 8.93
CA PRO A 93 9.38 7.63 10.03
C PRO A 93 9.70 8.15 11.45
N VAL A 94 8.90 7.74 12.43
CA VAL A 94 9.06 8.08 13.86
C VAL A 94 9.50 6.85 14.65
N ILE A 95 10.33 7.06 15.69
CA ILE A 95 10.73 6.02 16.64
C ILE A 95 10.06 6.30 17.99
N ASN A 96 10.51 7.29 18.77
CA ASN A 96 9.99 7.49 20.13
C ASN A 96 8.97 8.63 20.25
N PHE A 97 9.15 9.71 19.49
CA PHE A 97 8.35 10.92 19.64
C PHE A 97 8.12 11.60 18.30
N LEU A 98 6.87 12.02 18.07
CA LEU A 98 6.47 12.82 16.92
C LEU A 98 6.33 14.28 17.36
N THR A 99 7.01 15.19 16.68
CA THR A 99 6.88 16.63 16.87
C THR A 99 5.82 17.18 15.93
N ILE A 100 4.80 17.85 16.49
CA ILE A 100 3.84 18.65 15.74
C ILE A 100 4.25 20.11 15.88
N LYS A 101 4.66 20.73 14.77
CA LYS A 101 4.97 22.16 14.71
C LYS A 101 3.84 22.89 14.00
N ALA A 102 3.30 23.91 14.65
CA ALA A 102 2.24 24.75 14.12
C ALA A 102 2.49 26.20 14.55
N ASP A 103 2.24 27.16 13.67
CA ASP A 103 2.27 28.57 14.06
C ASP A 103 1.02 28.88 14.91
N LEU A 104 1.17 28.75 16.22
CA LEU A 104 0.10 28.85 17.20
C LEU A 104 0.01 30.27 17.73
N GLN A 105 -0.92 31.04 17.16
CA GLN A 105 -1.16 32.42 17.60
C GLN A 105 -1.78 32.47 19.01
N THR A 106 -2.70 31.56 19.39
CA THR A 106 -3.37 31.64 20.72
C THR A 106 -4.11 30.41 21.24
N ASP A 107 -4.56 29.45 20.42
CA ASP A 107 -5.43 28.35 20.89
C ASP A 107 -4.71 27.00 20.90
N PRO A 108 -4.86 26.17 21.96
CA PRO A 108 -4.27 24.84 22.00
C PRO A 108 -4.84 23.94 20.90
N LEU A 109 -3.99 23.07 20.36
CA LEU A 109 -4.35 22.04 19.40
C LEU A 109 -4.56 20.71 20.11
N THR A 110 -5.49 19.91 19.60
CA THR A 110 -5.66 18.53 20.00
C THR A 110 -5.12 17.63 18.89
N VAL A 111 -4.15 16.80 19.23
CA VAL A 111 -3.53 15.83 18.34
C VAL A 111 -4.02 14.44 18.70
N ASN A 112 -4.72 13.79 17.77
CA ASN A 112 -5.26 12.46 17.93
C ASN A 112 -4.48 11.49 17.03
N VAL A 113 -4.11 10.33 17.57
CA VAL A 113 -3.42 9.25 16.85
C VAL A 113 -4.38 8.09 16.70
N PHE A 114 -4.62 7.66 15.47
CA PHE A 114 -5.48 6.54 15.13
C PHE A 114 -4.70 5.43 14.45
N ASP A 115 -5.11 4.18 14.67
CA ASP A 115 -4.70 3.06 13.82
C ASP A 115 -5.38 3.11 12.43
N LEU A 116 -5.03 2.17 11.54
CA LEU A 116 -5.64 2.08 10.21
C LEU A 116 -7.13 1.66 10.22
N ASN A 117 -7.63 1.12 11.34
CA ASN A 117 -9.05 0.78 11.51
C ASN A 117 -9.87 1.98 12.01
N GLY A 118 -9.21 3.11 12.33
CA GLY A 118 -9.85 4.31 12.88
C GLY A 118 -10.01 4.29 14.40
N THR A 119 -9.38 3.35 15.12
CA THR A 119 -9.37 3.29 16.58
C THR A 119 -8.51 4.43 17.12
N LEU A 120 -9.06 5.24 18.04
CA LEU A 120 -8.30 6.27 18.74
C LEU A 120 -7.35 5.62 19.76
N LEU A 121 -6.04 5.77 19.55
CA LEU A 121 -5.02 5.20 20.42
C LEU A 121 -4.45 6.23 21.41
N LYS A 122 -4.33 7.49 20.98
CA LYS A 122 -3.73 8.54 21.79
C LYS A 122 -4.35 9.90 21.48
N SER A 123 -4.50 10.74 22.49
CA SER A 123 -4.91 12.14 22.35
C SER A 123 -4.03 13.01 23.22
N VAL A 124 -3.38 14.01 22.61
CA VAL A 124 -2.44 14.92 23.28
C VAL A 124 -2.82 16.35 22.98
N MET A 125 -2.84 17.19 24.00
CA MET A 125 -3.03 18.63 23.84
C MET A 125 -1.67 19.32 23.65
N VAL A 126 -1.57 20.19 22.66
CA VAL A 126 -0.38 20.96 22.32
C VAL A 126 -0.70 22.44 22.49
N GLU A 127 -0.10 23.06 23.50
CA GLU A 127 -0.36 24.46 23.88
C GLU A 127 0.65 25.45 23.27
N ASN A 128 1.83 24.96 22.86
CA ASN A 128 2.93 25.76 22.30
C ASN A 128 3.08 25.55 20.80
N SER A 129 3.81 26.44 20.12
CA SER A 129 4.13 26.36 18.68
C SER A 129 4.79 25.05 18.22
N ALA A 130 5.30 24.25 19.15
CA ALA A 130 5.65 22.86 18.94
C ALA A 130 5.17 21.99 20.10
N GLY A 131 4.63 20.81 19.78
CA GLY A 131 4.20 19.80 20.74
C GLY A 131 4.82 18.45 20.47
N ILE A 132 5.03 17.67 21.54
CA ILE A 132 5.58 16.33 21.47
C ILE A 132 4.45 15.33 21.70
N VAL A 133 4.32 14.37 20.79
CA VAL A 133 3.41 13.23 20.91
C VAL A 133 4.28 11.98 21.14
N PRO A 134 4.22 11.35 22.32
CA PRO A 134 4.90 10.09 22.57
C PRO A 134 4.34 8.99 21.66
N MET A 135 5.23 8.23 21.01
CA MET A 135 4.92 7.12 20.10
C MET A 135 5.62 5.81 20.52
N GLU A 136 6.42 5.84 21.59
CA GLU A 136 7.25 4.72 22.06
C GLU A 136 6.43 3.48 22.47
N ASP A 137 5.22 3.69 23.00
CA ASP A 137 4.29 2.63 23.42
C ASP A 137 3.46 2.05 22.27
N LEU A 138 3.62 2.57 21.05
CA LEU A 138 2.90 2.12 19.86
C LEU A 138 3.73 1.13 19.05
N ALA A 139 3.08 0.09 18.54
CA ALA A 139 3.71 -0.91 17.69
C ALA A 139 4.23 -0.33 16.36
N GLU A 140 5.15 -1.03 15.71
CA GLU A 140 5.58 -0.70 14.35
C GLU A 140 4.41 -0.84 13.37
N ALA A 141 3.87 0.29 12.91
CA ALA A 141 2.71 0.36 12.05
C ALA A 141 2.58 1.73 11.39
N ILE A 142 1.55 1.88 10.54
CA ILE A 142 1.13 3.16 10.00
C ILE A 142 0.01 3.73 10.88
N TYR A 143 0.13 5.00 11.23
CA TYR A 143 -0.84 5.74 12.02
C TYR A 143 -1.40 6.94 11.26
N LEU A 144 -2.65 7.27 11.52
CA LEU A 144 -3.26 8.53 11.10
C LEU A 144 -3.20 9.51 12.27
N VAL A 145 -2.45 10.60 12.09
CA VAL A 145 -2.34 11.66 13.09
C VAL A 145 -3.20 12.85 12.65
N GLU A 146 -4.23 13.13 13.42
CA GLU A 146 -5.15 14.24 13.17
C GLU A 146 -4.87 15.40 14.13
N VAL A 147 -4.75 16.59 13.57
CA VAL A 147 -4.62 17.84 14.32
C VAL A 147 -5.92 18.60 14.21
N SER A 148 -6.50 18.95 15.35
CA SER A 148 -7.78 19.64 15.45
C SER A 148 -7.70 20.83 16.40
N LYS A 149 -8.57 21.82 16.19
CA LYS A 149 -8.74 22.99 17.04
C LYS A 149 -10.21 23.18 17.34
N ARG A 150 -10.58 23.27 18.62
CA ARG A 150 -11.99 23.37 19.08
C ARG A 150 -12.90 22.32 18.41
N LYS A 151 -12.41 21.07 18.30
CA LYS A 151 -13.06 19.93 17.61
C LYS A 151 -13.21 20.05 16.09
N LYS A 152 -12.75 21.14 15.47
CA LYS A 152 -12.65 21.25 13.99
C LYS A 152 -11.32 20.66 13.55
N LYS A 153 -11.37 19.66 12.67
CA LYS A 153 -10.18 19.08 12.03
C LYS A 153 -9.47 20.16 11.20
N LEU A 154 -8.17 20.32 11.43
CA LEU A 154 -7.31 21.24 10.67
C LEU A 154 -6.52 20.48 9.60
N LYS A 155 -5.84 19.41 10.01
CA LYS A 155 -4.94 18.66 9.13
C LYS A 155 -4.82 17.22 9.60
N SER A 156 -4.54 16.30 8.67
CA SER A 156 -4.18 14.92 9.00
C SER A 156 -2.91 14.48 8.27
N PHE A 157 -2.12 13.65 8.95
CA PHE A 157 -0.85 13.10 8.49
C PHE A 157 -0.87 11.58 8.56
N ARG A 158 -0.29 10.93 7.56
CA ARG A 158 0.03 9.50 7.63
C ARG A 158 1.47 9.34 8.13
N ILE A 159 1.65 8.74 9.31
CA ILE A 159 2.95 8.60 9.99
C ILE A 159 3.33 7.13 10.05
N ILE A 160 4.59 6.82 9.76
CA ILE A 160 5.14 5.47 9.83
C ILE A 160 5.95 5.36 11.12
N LYS A 161 5.61 4.41 11.99
CA LYS A 161 6.36 4.08 13.21
C LYS A 161 7.28 2.89 12.93
N GLN A 162 8.56 3.04 13.28
CA GLN A 162 9.62 2.03 13.23
C GLN A 162 10.20 1.78 14.62
#